data_AF-A0A9E2NRS5-F1
#
_entry.id   AF-A0A9E2NRS5-F1
#
_cell.length_a   1.000
_cell.length_b   1.000
_cell.length_c   1.000
_cell.angle_alpha   90.00
_cell.angle_beta   90.00
_cell.angle_gamma   90.00
#
_symmetry.space_group_name_H-M   'P 1'
#
loop_
_entity.id
_entity.type
_entity.pdbx_description
1 polymer ?
#
loop_
_entity_poly.entity_id
_entity_poly.type
_entity_poly.pdbx_seq_one_letter_code
_entity_poly.pdbx_strand_id
1 'polypeptide(L)'
;MKHWIASLLLAGVLLSCLPLSALAEEPAPAPEAPAAETAEAAETASEPAEDDSLLYVALGDSIAAGVGLADVVYQAAAIGLDMSPNFQGYSPDCYVSVVAEGLGLDRAHAINLGLPALMTKDMVDLLRTGAMPEMNVPAGTWYTYPEYQDYVRNADIISIEIGCNDAMVPFVVSLGEATNWKSERLANSIVSGALRDLTLENLALFWDTLQDLTLTSEETGALLQALSTGMVQKCNAGYASFSEYLPQVIDAVRELNPDAEILVVGYYNPYPWFYPWNSLFIRMNNFARQLCKDTGATFVPVPLTLTANDAHPTIWGHRYIGNQILRALGA
;
A
#
# COMPACT_ATOMS: atom_id res chain seq x y z
N MET A 1 38.79 -9.92 23.96
CA MET A 1 38.32 -8.53 23.70
C MET A 1 38.09 -8.23 22.20
N LYS A 2 37.51 -9.16 21.43
CA LYS A 2 37.15 -8.94 19.99
C LYS A 2 35.78 -9.51 19.60
N HIS A 3 34.97 -9.97 20.55
CA HIS A 3 33.62 -10.54 20.31
C HIS A 3 32.49 -9.72 20.97
N TRP A 4 32.75 -8.46 21.30
CA TRP A 4 31.83 -7.61 22.09
C TRP A 4 31.53 -6.25 21.44
N ILE A 5 31.99 -6.02 20.21
CA ILE A 5 31.73 -4.78 19.45
C ILE A 5 30.79 -5.05 18.25
N ALA A 6 30.64 -6.30 17.81
CA ALA A 6 29.70 -6.65 16.74
C ALA A 6 28.22 -6.67 17.20
N SER A 7 27.96 -6.70 18.51
CA SER A 7 26.60 -6.77 19.08
C SER A 7 25.98 -5.40 19.39
N LEU A 8 26.64 -4.28 19.05
CA LEU A 8 26.17 -2.92 19.39
C LEU A 8 25.85 -2.04 18.18
N LEU A 9 25.91 -2.58 16.95
CA LEU A 9 25.44 -1.88 15.73
C LEU A 9 24.26 -2.58 15.05
N LEU A 10 23.71 -3.64 15.65
CA LEU A 10 22.49 -4.33 15.20
C LEU A 10 21.38 -4.40 16.28
N ALA A 11 21.60 -3.82 17.47
CA ALA A 11 20.66 -3.82 18.60
C ALA A 11 20.16 -2.39 18.89
N GLY A 12 19.57 -1.77 17.88
CA GLY A 12 19.20 -0.35 17.90
C GLY A 12 17.72 -0.05 17.85
N VAL A 13 16.80 -1.02 17.95
CA VAL A 13 15.36 -0.80 18.21
C VAL A 13 14.81 -2.10 18.82
N LEU A 14 14.40 -2.05 20.09
CA LEU A 14 13.42 -2.91 20.79
C LEU A 14 13.85 -3.17 22.24
N LEU A 15 13.52 -2.23 23.12
CA LEU A 15 13.28 -2.55 24.52
C LEU A 15 12.28 -1.55 25.12
N SER A 16 10.99 -1.84 24.96
CA SER A 16 9.97 -1.57 26.00
C SER A 16 8.61 -2.04 25.52
N CYS A 17 8.10 -3.07 26.19
CA CYS A 17 6.73 -3.22 26.71
C CYS A 17 6.27 -4.69 26.61
N LEU A 18 6.33 -5.38 27.75
CA LEU A 18 5.43 -6.50 28.06
C LEU A 18 4.03 -5.93 28.40
N PRO A 19 2.93 -6.67 28.17
CA PRO A 19 2.45 -7.66 29.16
C PRO A 19 2.09 -9.01 28.51
N LEU A 20 2.41 -10.15 29.13
CA LEU A 20 1.63 -10.91 30.13
C LEU A 20 0.19 -11.28 29.70
N SER A 21 0.08 -12.49 29.14
CA SER A 21 -0.96 -13.54 29.25
C SER A 21 -2.43 -13.17 29.52
N ALA A 22 -3.36 -13.68 28.70
CA ALA A 22 -4.44 -14.56 29.17
C ALA A 22 -5.18 -15.29 28.02
N LEU A 23 -5.18 -16.62 28.16
CA LEU A 23 -6.11 -17.69 27.74
C LEU A 23 -6.87 -17.66 26.40
N ALA A 24 -6.67 -18.77 25.68
CA ALA A 24 -7.55 -19.34 24.66
C ALA A 24 -8.83 -19.93 25.26
N GLU A 25 -9.91 -19.89 24.47
CA GLU A 25 -11.00 -20.85 24.55
C GLU A 25 -11.42 -21.24 23.12
N GLU A 26 -11.45 -22.54 22.83
CA GLU A 26 -11.91 -23.15 21.57
C GLU A 26 -13.44 -22.98 21.40
N PRO A 27 -13.97 -22.95 20.17
CA PRO A 27 -15.34 -23.35 19.92
C PRO A 27 -15.44 -24.75 19.28
N ALA A 28 -16.36 -25.55 19.82
CA ALA A 28 -16.84 -26.82 19.27
C ALA A 28 -17.90 -26.61 18.15
N PRO A 29 -18.25 -27.63 17.34
CA PRO A 29 -18.84 -27.43 16.00
C PRO A 29 -20.37 -27.49 15.91
N ALA A 30 -20.90 -26.78 14.90
CA ALA A 30 -22.09 -26.94 14.02
C ALA A 30 -23.49 -27.32 14.59
N PRO A 31 -24.59 -26.84 13.95
CA PRO A 31 -25.21 -27.66 12.89
C PRO A 31 -25.79 -26.90 11.67
N GLU A 32 -26.10 -27.68 10.62
CA GLU A 32 -26.65 -27.30 9.30
C GLU A 32 -28.17 -26.99 9.27
N ALA A 33 -28.55 -26.16 8.27
CA ALA A 33 -29.75 -26.20 7.38
C ALA A 33 -31.18 -25.99 7.98
N PRO A 34 -32.16 -25.39 7.25
CA PRO A 34 -32.43 -25.65 5.83
C PRO A 34 -32.84 -24.46 4.92
N ALA A 35 -32.96 -24.80 3.63
CA ALA A 35 -33.40 -23.99 2.50
C ALA A 35 -34.93 -23.86 2.37
N ALA A 36 -35.37 -22.72 1.81
CA ALA A 36 -36.62 -22.44 1.07
C ALA A 36 -36.63 -20.92 0.79
N GLU A 37 -37.19 -20.31 -0.24
CA GLU A 37 -37.90 -20.70 -1.46
C GLU A 37 -37.86 -19.45 -2.36
N THR A 38 -37.78 -19.63 -3.67
CA THR A 38 -37.82 -18.58 -4.70
C THR A 38 -39.20 -17.93 -4.82
N ALA A 39 -39.23 -16.59 -4.90
CA ALA A 39 -40.36 -15.84 -5.42
C ALA A 39 -39.85 -14.73 -6.38
N GLU A 40 -40.16 -14.90 -7.67
CA GLU A 40 -40.02 -13.87 -8.69
C GLU A 40 -40.99 -12.71 -8.40
N ALA A 41 -40.45 -11.50 -8.30
CA ALA A 41 -41.21 -10.27 -8.45
C ALA A 41 -40.62 -9.50 -9.63
N ALA A 42 -41.47 -9.19 -10.61
CA ALA A 42 -41.13 -8.48 -11.83
C ALA A 42 -40.67 -7.05 -11.51
N GLU A 43 -39.42 -6.72 -11.86
CA GLU A 43 -38.91 -5.36 -11.87
C GLU A 43 -39.34 -4.65 -13.16
N THR A 44 -40.23 -3.67 -13.00
CA THR A 44 -40.39 -2.60 -13.97
C THR A 44 -39.10 -1.79 -14.02
N ALA A 45 -38.38 -1.88 -15.14
CA ALA A 45 -37.24 -1.03 -15.44
C ALA A 45 -37.68 0.44 -15.53
N SER A 46 -37.47 1.19 -14.45
CA SER A 46 -37.34 2.64 -14.51
C SER A 46 -35.96 2.96 -15.06
N GLU A 47 -35.89 3.87 -16.05
CA GLU A 47 -34.63 4.48 -16.48
C GLU A 47 -33.87 4.99 -15.24
N PRO A 48 -32.55 4.78 -15.12
CA PRO A 48 -31.80 5.24 -13.97
C PRO A 48 -31.91 6.76 -13.91
N ALA A 49 -32.38 7.28 -12.78
CA ALA A 49 -32.16 8.69 -12.46
C ALA A 49 -30.65 8.92 -12.48
N GLU A 50 -30.18 9.99 -13.13
CA GLU A 50 -28.81 10.46 -12.95
C GLU A 50 -28.60 10.70 -11.45
N ASP A 51 -27.80 9.83 -10.83
CA ASP A 51 -27.37 10.00 -9.46
C ASP A 51 -26.26 11.05 -9.48
N ASP A 52 -26.63 12.32 -9.35
CA ASP A 52 -25.72 13.48 -9.26
C ASP A 52 -24.86 13.46 -7.96
N SER A 53 -24.76 12.32 -7.29
CA SER A 53 -23.95 12.13 -6.11
C SER A 53 -22.46 12.17 -6.45
N LEU A 54 -21.71 12.93 -5.66
CA LEU A 54 -20.25 13.04 -5.72
C LEU A 54 -19.58 11.65 -5.66
N LEU A 55 -18.71 11.33 -6.61
CA LEU A 55 -17.91 10.10 -6.63
C LEU A 55 -16.46 10.36 -6.21
N TYR A 56 -16.05 9.78 -5.09
CA TYR A 56 -14.66 9.77 -4.62
C TYR A 56 -13.95 8.46 -4.99
N VAL A 57 -12.77 8.56 -5.60
CA VAL A 57 -11.94 7.40 -5.97
C VAL A 57 -10.55 7.53 -5.35
N ALA A 58 -10.13 6.52 -4.59
CA ALA A 58 -8.80 6.44 -4.03
C ALA A 58 -7.93 5.50 -4.87
N LEU A 59 -7.00 6.06 -5.64
CA LEU A 59 -5.94 5.32 -6.31
C LEU A 59 -4.76 5.15 -5.35
N GLY A 60 -4.20 3.95 -5.26
CA GLY A 60 -2.94 3.84 -4.53
C GLY A 60 -2.38 2.45 -4.37
N ASP A 61 -1.46 2.32 -3.42
CA ASP A 61 -0.85 1.04 -3.10
C ASP A 61 -1.52 0.35 -1.89
N SER A 62 -0.74 -0.42 -1.14
CA SER A 62 -1.12 -1.03 0.12
C SER A 62 -1.70 -0.06 1.16
N ILE A 63 -1.25 1.21 1.18
CA ILE A 63 -1.77 2.21 2.12
C ILE A 63 -3.20 2.60 1.74
N ALA A 64 -3.47 2.86 0.45
CA ALA A 64 -4.84 3.03 -0.04
C ALA A 64 -5.72 1.81 0.24
N ALA A 65 -5.20 0.61 -0.02
CA ALA A 65 -5.92 -0.65 0.19
C ALA A 65 -6.33 -0.87 1.66
N GLY A 66 -5.62 -0.24 2.61
CA GLY A 66 -5.83 -0.43 4.05
C GLY A 66 -5.03 -1.58 4.63
N VAL A 67 -3.97 -2.05 3.95
CA VAL A 67 -3.08 -3.09 4.46
C VAL A 67 -2.59 -2.74 5.85
N GLY A 68 -2.68 -3.70 6.76
CA GLY A 68 -2.41 -3.54 8.19
C GLY A 68 -3.65 -3.27 9.04
N LEU A 69 -4.83 -3.12 8.43
CA LEU A 69 -6.10 -3.23 9.13
C LEU A 69 -6.55 -4.69 9.20
N ALA A 70 -7.40 -5.01 10.18
CA ALA A 70 -7.80 -6.39 10.48
C ALA A 70 -8.73 -7.02 9.41
N ASP A 71 -9.32 -6.19 8.56
CA ASP A 71 -10.49 -6.51 7.73
C ASP A 71 -10.33 -6.00 6.29
N VAL A 72 -9.10 -5.97 5.79
CA VAL A 72 -8.85 -5.84 4.34
C VAL A 72 -9.41 -7.06 3.63
N VAL A 73 -10.22 -6.84 2.60
CA VAL A 73 -10.93 -7.92 1.90
C VAL A 73 -10.28 -8.18 0.55
N TYR A 74 -9.94 -9.43 0.26
CA TYR A 74 -9.33 -9.81 -1.01
C TYR A 74 -9.62 -11.28 -1.33
N GLN A 75 -9.36 -11.68 -2.57
CA GLN A 75 -9.37 -13.07 -3.02
C GLN A 75 -7.98 -13.50 -3.50
N ALA A 76 -7.66 -14.78 -3.35
CA ALA A 76 -6.45 -15.34 -3.93
C ALA A 76 -6.60 -15.44 -5.46
N ALA A 77 -5.64 -14.90 -6.20
CA ALA A 77 -5.58 -15.02 -7.66
C ALA A 77 -4.51 -16.05 -8.07
N ALA A 78 -4.53 -16.47 -9.35
CA ALA A 78 -3.50 -17.35 -9.89
C ALA A 78 -2.08 -16.73 -9.75
N ILE A 79 -2.01 -15.41 -9.83
CA ILE A 79 -0.83 -14.59 -9.60
C ILE A 79 -1.30 -13.39 -8.79
N GLY A 80 -0.82 -13.23 -7.56
CA GLY A 80 -1.13 -12.05 -6.77
C GLY A 80 -2.37 -12.19 -5.90
N LEU A 81 -3.00 -11.03 -5.68
CA LEU A 81 -4.30 -10.88 -5.05
C LEU A 81 -5.29 -10.30 -6.05
N ASP A 82 -6.54 -10.68 -5.91
CA ASP A 82 -7.67 -9.94 -6.46
C ASP A 82 -8.25 -9.03 -5.36
N MET A 83 -8.10 -7.72 -5.56
CA MET A 83 -8.52 -6.65 -4.66
C MET A 83 -9.90 -6.09 -5.01
N SER A 84 -10.55 -6.59 -6.07
CA SER A 84 -11.90 -6.12 -6.45
C SER A 84 -12.93 -6.19 -5.30
N PRO A 85 -12.91 -7.17 -4.36
CA PRO A 85 -13.80 -7.14 -3.21
C PRO A 85 -13.57 -5.94 -2.28
N ASN A 86 -12.34 -5.41 -2.25
CA ASN A 86 -11.97 -4.26 -1.43
C ASN A 86 -12.50 -2.94 -2.00
N PHE A 87 -12.83 -2.88 -3.30
CA PHE A 87 -13.20 -1.62 -3.98
C PHE A 87 -14.38 -0.92 -3.30
N GLN A 88 -15.34 -1.69 -2.81
CA GLN A 88 -16.46 -1.21 -1.99
C GLN A 88 -16.49 -1.85 -0.59
N GLY A 89 -15.80 -2.99 -0.41
CA GLY A 89 -15.72 -3.74 0.85
C GLY A 89 -14.58 -3.32 1.79
N TYR A 90 -13.86 -2.23 1.50
CA TYR A 90 -12.72 -1.78 2.30
C TYR A 90 -13.06 -1.58 3.78
N SER A 91 -12.08 -1.83 4.65
CA SER A 91 -12.16 -1.64 6.10
C SER A 91 -12.84 -0.31 6.49
N PRO A 92 -13.74 -0.26 7.48
CA PRO A 92 -14.32 0.98 7.97
C PRO A 92 -13.29 1.85 8.69
N ASP A 93 -12.11 1.32 9.04
CA ASP A 93 -11.02 2.05 9.67
C ASP A 93 -9.98 2.59 8.66
N CYS A 94 -10.10 2.29 7.36
CA CYS A 94 -9.17 2.83 6.36
C CYS A 94 -9.48 4.30 6.05
N TYR A 95 -8.51 5.00 5.44
CA TYR A 95 -8.68 6.45 5.22
C TYR A 95 -9.79 6.74 4.21
N VAL A 96 -10.06 5.82 3.28
CA VAL A 96 -11.14 5.96 2.29
C VAL A 96 -12.50 5.99 2.99
N SER A 97 -12.67 5.18 4.05
CA SER A 97 -13.88 5.22 4.89
C SER A 97 -14.02 6.55 5.63
N VAL A 98 -12.92 7.10 6.12
CA VAL A 98 -12.91 8.40 6.80
C VAL A 98 -13.29 9.54 5.84
N VAL A 99 -12.79 9.50 4.61
CA VAL A 99 -13.16 10.49 3.57
C VAL A 99 -14.63 10.32 3.16
N ALA A 100 -15.08 9.07 2.96
CA ALA A 100 -16.47 8.78 2.63
C ALA A 100 -17.42 9.31 3.72
N GLU A 101 -17.14 9.05 4.99
CA GLU A 101 -17.94 9.56 6.12
C GLU A 101 -17.93 11.09 6.15
N GLY A 102 -16.77 11.73 5.98
CA GLY A 102 -16.64 13.19 6.00
C GLY A 102 -17.36 13.89 4.85
N LEU A 103 -17.51 13.23 3.71
CA LEU A 103 -18.23 13.72 2.53
C LEU A 103 -19.70 13.24 2.48
N GLY A 104 -20.13 12.38 3.40
CA GLY A 104 -21.48 11.81 3.42
C GLY A 104 -21.76 10.78 2.31
N LEU A 105 -20.73 10.08 1.84
CA LEU A 105 -20.78 9.12 0.74
C LEU A 105 -21.03 7.70 1.25
N ASP A 106 -21.81 6.94 0.50
CA ASP A 106 -21.93 5.50 0.69
C ASP A 106 -20.81 4.73 -0.05
N ARG A 107 -20.87 3.39 -0.02
CA ARG A 107 -19.86 2.53 -0.65
C ARG A 107 -19.96 2.45 -2.17
N ALA A 108 -21.07 2.89 -2.78
CA ALA A 108 -21.16 3.03 -4.23
C ALA A 108 -20.47 4.32 -4.72
N HIS A 109 -20.36 5.32 -3.84
CA HIS A 109 -19.84 6.65 -4.14
C HIS A 109 -18.45 6.95 -3.55
N ALA A 110 -17.86 6.00 -2.84
CA ALA A 110 -16.46 6.04 -2.41
C ALA A 110 -15.77 4.72 -2.76
N ILE A 111 -14.88 4.75 -3.76
CA ILE A 111 -14.25 3.56 -4.34
C ILE A 111 -12.78 3.48 -3.95
N ASN A 112 -12.35 2.35 -3.39
CA ASN A 112 -10.96 2.10 -3.00
C ASN A 112 -10.22 1.25 -4.03
N LEU A 113 -9.46 1.88 -4.92
CA LEU A 113 -8.62 1.21 -5.92
C LEU A 113 -7.18 1.01 -5.45
N GLY A 114 -6.98 0.82 -4.13
CA GLY A 114 -5.68 0.53 -3.56
C GLY A 114 -5.20 -0.89 -3.89
N LEU A 115 -3.98 -1.02 -4.40
CA LEU A 115 -3.40 -2.27 -4.86
C LEU A 115 -2.05 -2.54 -4.17
N PRO A 116 -1.93 -3.56 -3.30
CA PRO A 116 -0.69 -3.84 -2.57
C PRO A 116 0.53 -4.01 -3.48
N ALA A 117 1.67 -3.48 -3.04
CA ALA A 117 2.96 -3.48 -3.73
C ALA A 117 2.97 -2.81 -5.13
N LEU A 118 1.92 -2.08 -5.52
CA LEU A 118 1.88 -1.36 -6.78
C LEU A 118 2.99 -0.28 -6.83
N MET A 119 3.70 -0.22 -7.96
CA MET A 119 4.72 0.81 -8.22
C MET A 119 4.16 1.87 -9.17
N THR A 120 4.76 3.06 -9.18
CA THR A 120 4.26 4.19 -10.01
C THR A 120 4.13 3.83 -11.49
N LYS A 121 5.11 3.13 -12.07
CA LYS A 121 5.06 2.68 -13.46
C LYS A 121 3.86 1.76 -13.72
N ASP A 122 3.60 0.81 -12.84
CA ASP A 122 2.51 -0.15 -13.01
C ASP A 122 1.14 0.55 -12.91
N MET A 123 1.03 1.57 -12.05
CA MET A 123 -0.16 2.42 -12.00
C MET A 123 -0.41 3.17 -13.32
N VAL A 124 0.65 3.64 -14.00
CA VAL A 124 0.50 4.26 -15.33
C VAL A 124 -0.09 3.25 -16.33
N ASP A 125 0.37 2.00 -16.29
CA ASP A 125 -0.14 0.95 -17.18
C ASP A 125 -1.63 0.64 -16.91
N LEU A 126 -2.03 0.57 -15.62
CA LEU A 126 -3.43 0.43 -15.20
C LEU A 126 -4.30 1.61 -15.64
N LEU A 127 -3.84 2.85 -15.45
CA LEU A 127 -4.58 4.03 -15.88
C LEU A 127 -4.74 4.09 -17.41
N ARG A 128 -3.75 3.62 -18.17
CA ARG A 128 -3.82 3.64 -19.64
C ARG A 128 -4.63 2.49 -20.24
N THR A 129 -4.65 1.34 -19.59
CA THR A 129 -5.16 0.11 -20.23
C THR A 129 -6.10 -0.74 -19.36
N GLY A 130 -6.26 -0.40 -18.08
CA GLY A 130 -6.94 -1.24 -17.09
C GLY A 130 -6.12 -2.47 -16.66
N ALA A 131 -4.89 -2.65 -17.16
CA ALA A 131 -4.08 -3.82 -16.86
C ALA A 131 -2.57 -3.51 -16.80
N MET A 132 -1.85 -4.30 -16.02
CA MET A 132 -0.41 -4.42 -16.16
C MET A 132 -0.09 -5.33 -17.37
N PRO A 133 0.84 -4.94 -18.26
CA PRO A 133 1.13 -5.71 -19.48
C PRO A 133 1.79 -7.06 -19.19
N GLU A 134 2.49 -7.16 -18.05
CA GLU A 134 3.15 -8.37 -17.56
C GLU A 134 3.26 -8.32 -16.03
N MET A 135 3.66 -9.44 -15.41
CA MET A 135 3.89 -9.49 -13.98
C MET A 135 5.10 -8.64 -13.59
N ASN A 136 4.93 -7.79 -12.57
CA ASN A 136 6.08 -7.17 -11.92
C ASN A 136 6.76 -8.23 -11.04
N VAL A 137 7.81 -8.87 -11.58
CA VAL A 137 8.49 -9.99 -10.93
C VAL A 137 9.04 -9.60 -9.54
N PRO A 138 9.75 -8.47 -9.37
CA PRO A 138 10.19 -8.03 -8.04
C PRO A 138 9.07 -7.85 -7.01
N ALA A 139 7.93 -7.29 -7.42
CA ALA A 139 6.78 -7.06 -6.53
C ALA A 139 5.90 -8.31 -6.33
N GLY A 140 5.98 -9.29 -7.24
CA GLY A 140 5.15 -10.49 -7.23
C GLY A 140 3.68 -10.23 -7.62
N THR A 141 3.40 -9.09 -8.24
CA THR A 141 2.04 -8.59 -8.55
C THR A 141 1.76 -8.57 -10.04
N TRP A 142 0.50 -8.84 -10.39
CA TRP A 142 -0.03 -8.67 -11.75
C TRP A 142 -1.51 -8.34 -11.66
N TYR A 143 -1.85 -7.07 -11.87
CA TYR A 143 -3.21 -6.57 -11.72
C TYR A 143 -3.88 -6.36 -13.09
N THR A 144 -5.13 -6.81 -13.21
CA THR A 144 -5.97 -6.64 -14.40
C THR A 144 -7.39 -6.34 -13.95
N TYR A 145 -7.82 -5.10 -14.12
CA TYR A 145 -9.14 -4.58 -13.75
C TYR A 145 -9.66 -3.72 -14.92
N PRO A 146 -10.37 -4.30 -15.89
CA PRO A 146 -10.93 -3.54 -17.02
C PRO A 146 -11.75 -2.31 -16.58
N GLU A 147 -12.42 -2.40 -15.44
CA GLU A 147 -13.24 -1.35 -14.82
C GLU A 147 -12.43 -0.20 -14.19
N TYR A 148 -11.11 -0.35 -14.04
CA TYR A 148 -10.26 0.64 -13.36
C TYR A 148 -10.35 2.03 -14.00
N GLN A 149 -10.38 2.08 -15.34
CA GLN A 149 -10.50 3.32 -16.07
C GLN A 149 -11.89 3.95 -15.95
N ASP A 150 -12.95 3.13 -15.82
CA ASP A 150 -14.31 3.62 -15.70
C ASP A 150 -14.53 4.32 -14.37
N TYR A 151 -13.99 3.78 -13.27
CA TYR A 151 -13.99 4.50 -11.99
C TYR A 151 -13.31 5.87 -12.09
N VAL A 152 -12.15 5.94 -12.75
CA VAL A 152 -11.41 7.21 -12.91
C VAL A 152 -12.15 8.20 -13.81
N ARG A 153 -12.76 7.75 -14.92
CA ARG A 153 -13.53 8.60 -15.85
C ARG A 153 -14.73 9.28 -15.18
N ASN A 154 -15.34 8.60 -14.21
CA ASN A 154 -16.56 9.09 -13.56
C ASN A 154 -16.29 9.80 -12.23
N ALA A 155 -15.07 9.78 -11.71
CA ALA A 155 -14.74 10.38 -10.42
C ALA A 155 -14.83 11.91 -10.43
N ASP A 156 -15.41 12.49 -9.39
CA ASP A 156 -15.31 13.93 -9.12
C ASP A 156 -14.03 14.25 -8.35
N ILE A 157 -13.64 13.38 -7.42
CA ILE A 157 -12.47 13.55 -6.56
C ILE A 157 -11.60 12.30 -6.64
N ILE A 158 -10.32 12.49 -6.90
CA ILE A 158 -9.33 11.40 -6.97
C ILE A 158 -8.20 11.69 -5.99
N SER A 159 -8.00 10.82 -4.99
CA SER A 159 -6.76 10.82 -4.20
C SER A 159 -5.76 9.81 -4.76
N ILE A 160 -4.49 10.19 -4.86
CA ILE A 160 -3.38 9.38 -5.37
C ILE A 160 -2.36 9.19 -4.25
N GLU A 161 -2.19 7.96 -3.80
CA GLU A 161 -1.21 7.54 -2.81
C GLU A 161 -0.29 6.49 -3.48
N ILE A 162 0.92 6.86 -3.89
CA ILE A 162 1.80 5.93 -4.62
C ILE A 162 3.27 6.35 -4.57
N GLY A 163 4.16 5.35 -4.56
CA GLY A 163 5.55 5.52 -4.97
C GLY A 163 6.61 5.10 -3.96
N CYS A 164 6.23 4.74 -2.73
CA CYS A 164 7.21 4.19 -1.77
C CYS A 164 7.76 2.82 -2.26
N ASN A 165 6.92 2.04 -2.94
CA ASN A 165 7.30 0.73 -3.48
C ASN A 165 8.41 0.81 -4.53
N ASP A 166 8.54 1.92 -5.24
CA ASP A 166 9.64 2.17 -6.19
C ASP A 166 11.03 2.01 -5.55
N ALA A 167 11.17 2.31 -4.26
CA ALA A 167 12.39 2.11 -3.49
C ALA A 167 12.34 0.85 -2.61
N MET A 168 11.20 0.59 -1.97
CA MET A 168 11.07 -0.47 -0.97
C MET A 168 11.19 -1.86 -1.58
N VAL A 169 10.47 -2.15 -2.67
CA VAL A 169 10.48 -3.47 -3.30
C VAL A 169 11.92 -3.86 -3.72
N PRO A 170 12.67 -3.02 -4.48
CA PRO A 170 14.06 -3.33 -4.83
C PRO A 170 15.01 -3.47 -3.63
N PHE A 171 14.72 -2.81 -2.51
CA PHE A 171 15.50 -2.92 -1.29
C PHE A 171 15.28 -4.27 -0.61
N VAL A 172 14.03 -4.69 -0.40
CA VAL A 172 13.71 -6.02 0.15
C VAL A 172 14.29 -7.13 -0.72
N VAL A 173 14.19 -7.00 -2.06
CA VAL A 173 14.82 -7.95 -3.01
C VAL A 173 16.33 -8.06 -2.77
N SER A 174 17.02 -6.95 -2.56
CA SER A 174 18.47 -7.00 -2.32
C SER A 174 18.86 -7.67 -0.99
N LEU A 175 17.99 -7.60 0.03
CA LEU A 175 18.18 -8.36 1.28
C LEU A 175 17.97 -9.87 1.03
N GLY A 176 16.98 -10.18 0.20
CA GLY A 176 16.75 -11.48 -0.42
C GLY A 176 18.01 -12.10 -1.01
N GLU A 177 18.54 -11.42 -2.01
CA GLU A 177 19.74 -11.82 -2.76
C GLU A 177 20.98 -11.92 -1.85
N ALA A 178 21.18 -10.95 -0.96
CA ALA A 178 22.33 -10.92 -0.06
C ALA A 178 22.41 -12.09 0.91
N THR A 179 21.27 -12.67 1.26
CA THR A 179 21.18 -13.85 2.13
C THR A 179 20.96 -15.14 1.33
N ASN A 180 21.13 -15.09 0.01
CA ASN A 180 20.89 -16.19 -0.93
C ASN A 180 19.51 -16.85 -0.74
N TRP A 181 18.50 -16.04 -0.42
CA TRP A 181 17.14 -16.51 -0.18
C TRP A 181 17.03 -17.62 0.87
N LYS A 182 17.99 -17.71 1.81
CA LYS A 182 18.12 -18.83 2.75
C LYS A 182 16.95 -18.98 3.71
N SER A 183 16.23 -17.92 3.97
CA SER A 183 14.94 -18.05 4.61
C SER A 183 13.94 -18.47 3.53
N GLU A 184 13.40 -19.69 3.63
CA GLU A 184 12.28 -20.13 2.78
C GLU A 184 11.14 -19.12 2.80
N ARG A 185 10.98 -18.34 3.89
CA ARG A 185 10.03 -17.23 3.98
C ARG A 185 10.47 -15.99 3.22
N LEU A 186 11.76 -15.68 3.19
CA LEU A 186 12.36 -14.61 2.38
C LEU A 186 12.29 -14.94 0.89
N ALA A 187 12.58 -16.20 0.54
CA ALA A 187 12.35 -16.76 -0.79
C ALA A 187 10.86 -16.72 -1.14
N ASN A 188 9.96 -17.14 -0.24
CA ASN A 188 8.54 -17.11 -0.52
C ASN A 188 8.01 -15.68 -0.63
N SER A 189 8.44 -14.72 0.19
CA SER A 189 8.07 -13.29 0.09
C SER A 189 8.26 -12.68 -1.29
N ILE A 190 9.31 -13.07 -2.02
CA ILE A 190 9.63 -12.46 -3.32
C ILE A 190 9.50 -13.44 -4.49
N VAL A 191 9.90 -14.70 -4.32
CA VAL A 191 9.90 -15.74 -5.37
C VAL A 191 8.58 -16.50 -5.44
N SER A 192 7.86 -16.70 -4.32
CA SER A 192 6.50 -17.28 -4.32
C SER A 192 5.39 -16.23 -4.19
N GLY A 193 5.77 -14.96 -3.98
CA GLY A 193 4.89 -13.85 -3.72
C GLY A 193 4.26 -13.85 -2.32
N ALA A 194 5.01 -13.92 -1.22
CA ALA A 194 4.46 -13.55 0.10
C ALA A 194 4.42 -12.02 0.32
N LEU A 195 4.87 -11.21 -0.66
CA LEU A 195 4.34 -9.87 -0.92
C LEU A 195 2.89 -9.91 -1.45
N ARG A 196 2.36 -11.07 -1.83
CA ARG A 196 0.93 -11.24 -2.16
C ARG A 196 0.11 -11.31 -0.89
N ASP A 197 0.58 -11.95 0.17
CA ASP A 197 -0.07 -11.93 1.48
C ASP A 197 0.53 -10.81 2.35
N LEU A 198 0.52 -9.55 1.88
CA LEU A 198 1.01 -8.43 2.69
C LEU A 198 0.06 -8.19 3.88
N THR A 199 0.32 -8.87 4.98
CA THR A 199 -0.28 -8.59 6.28
C THR A 199 0.81 -8.06 7.22
N LEU A 200 0.38 -7.33 8.26
CA LEU A 200 1.21 -6.90 9.41
C LEU A 200 2.14 -8.00 9.91
N GLU A 201 1.61 -9.22 9.98
CA GLU A 201 2.32 -10.39 10.49
C GLU A 201 3.46 -10.80 9.57
N ASN A 202 3.28 -10.72 8.25
CA ASN A 202 4.29 -11.20 7.29
C ASN A 202 5.51 -10.26 7.19
N LEU A 203 5.34 -8.94 7.36
CA LEU A 203 6.47 -8.01 7.33
C LEU A 203 7.21 -7.90 8.68
N ALA A 204 6.51 -7.97 9.81
CA ALA A 204 7.17 -8.03 11.12
C ALA A 204 7.98 -9.33 11.27
N LEU A 205 7.41 -10.46 10.83
CA LEU A 205 8.06 -11.76 10.83
C LEU A 205 9.23 -11.84 9.83
N PHE A 206 9.19 -11.08 8.73
CA PHE A 206 10.32 -10.91 7.82
C PHE A 206 11.56 -10.37 8.56
N TRP A 207 11.39 -9.31 9.36
CA TRP A 207 12.49 -8.70 10.11
C TRP A 207 13.02 -9.60 11.23
N ASP A 208 12.14 -10.36 11.89
CA ASP A 208 12.50 -11.36 12.89
C ASP A 208 13.31 -12.51 12.26
N THR A 209 12.85 -13.00 11.11
CA THR A 209 13.53 -14.09 10.39
C THR A 209 14.93 -13.69 9.94
N LEU A 210 15.14 -12.44 9.52
CA LEU A 210 16.48 -11.94 9.17
C LEU A 210 17.45 -11.98 10.37
N GLN A 211 16.98 -11.82 11.60
CA GLN A 211 17.80 -11.86 12.80
C GLN A 211 18.21 -13.30 13.16
N ASP A 212 17.36 -14.27 12.86
CA ASP A 212 17.57 -15.69 13.16
C ASP A 212 18.35 -16.45 12.07
N LEU A 213 18.69 -15.79 10.96
CA LEU A 213 19.43 -16.42 9.87
C LEU A 213 20.87 -16.77 10.27
N THR A 214 21.24 -18.03 10.03
CA THR A 214 22.64 -18.46 10.05
C THR A 214 23.29 -18.11 8.72
N LEU A 215 24.09 -17.03 8.70
CA LEU A 215 24.76 -16.51 7.51
C LEU A 215 26.22 -16.98 7.42
N THR A 216 26.69 -17.20 6.19
CA THR A 216 28.13 -17.32 5.92
C THR A 216 28.81 -15.95 6.07
N SER A 217 30.14 -15.93 6.12
CA SER A 217 30.88 -14.66 6.11
C SER A 217 30.62 -13.84 4.85
N GLU A 218 30.42 -14.49 3.70
CA GLU A 218 30.11 -13.84 2.42
C GLU A 218 28.72 -13.20 2.45
N GLU A 219 27.71 -13.95 2.90
CA GLU A 219 26.33 -13.45 3.03
C GLU A 219 26.23 -12.34 4.09
N THR A 220 26.97 -12.46 5.19
CA THR A 220 27.07 -11.38 6.18
C THR A 220 27.64 -10.12 5.54
N GLY A 221 28.70 -10.25 4.74
CA GLY A 221 29.29 -9.13 4.00
C GLY A 221 28.30 -8.51 3.00
N ALA A 222 27.62 -9.34 2.21
CA ALA A 222 26.61 -8.90 1.26
C ALA A 222 25.42 -8.21 1.95
N LEU A 223 24.94 -8.74 3.08
CA LEU A 223 23.84 -8.16 3.86
C LEU A 223 24.25 -6.81 4.45
N LEU A 224 25.45 -6.69 5.01
CA LEU A 224 25.98 -5.41 5.48
C LEU A 224 26.12 -4.38 4.35
N GLN A 225 26.52 -4.82 3.15
CA GLN A 225 26.56 -3.96 1.97
C GLN A 225 25.15 -3.51 1.56
N ALA A 226 24.18 -4.42 1.51
CA ALA A 226 22.79 -4.11 1.21
C ALA A 226 22.19 -3.12 2.22
N LEU A 227 22.46 -3.31 3.51
CA LEU A 227 22.03 -2.43 4.61
C LEU A 227 22.83 -1.12 4.74
N SER A 228 23.81 -0.87 3.87
CA SER A 228 24.60 0.37 3.89
C SER A 228 24.57 1.10 2.54
N THR A 229 25.58 0.89 1.70
CA THR A 229 25.68 1.55 0.38
C THR A 229 24.60 1.06 -0.57
N GLY A 230 24.19 -0.21 -0.48
CA GLY A 230 23.09 -0.78 -1.26
C GLY A 230 21.77 -0.04 -1.00
N MET A 231 21.41 0.20 0.26
CA MET A 231 20.21 0.96 0.62
C MET A 231 20.20 2.36 0.01
N VAL A 232 21.33 3.08 0.07
CA VAL A 232 21.46 4.41 -0.56
C VAL A 232 21.22 4.33 -2.07
N GLN A 233 21.77 3.32 -2.74
CA GLN A 233 21.56 3.10 -4.17
C GLN A 233 20.10 2.81 -4.49
N LYS A 234 19.43 1.94 -3.72
CA LYS A 234 18.00 1.62 -3.91
C LYS A 234 17.10 2.81 -3.64
N CYS A 235 17.34 3.59 -2.59
CA CYS A 235 16.61 4.84 -2.36
C CYS A 235 16.79 5.84 -3.51
N ASN A 236 18.00 5.98 -4.06
CA ASN A 236 18.24 6.89 -5.19
C ASN A 236 17.59 6.42 -6.48
N ALA A 237 17.66 5.12 -6.78
CA ALA A 237 17.01 4.53 -7.95
C ALA A 237 15.48 4.61 -7.84
N GLY A 238 14.92 4.31 -6.67
CA GLY A 238 13.49 4.43 -6.40
C GLY A 238 13.01 5.87 -6.50
N TYR A 239 13.77 6.84 -5.99
CA TYR A 239 13.46 8.26 -6.22
C TYR A 239 13.44 8.63 -7.70
N ALA A 240 14.41 8.14 -8.49
CA ALA A 240 14.46 8.41 -9.92
C ALA A 240 13.22 7.87 -10.64
N SER A 241 12.87 6.59 -10.41
CA SER A 241 11.65 5.95 -10.94
C SER A 241 10.39 6.73 -10.53
N PHE A 242 10.23 6.99 -9.23
CA PHE A 242 9.12 7.77 -8.70
C PHE A 242 8.97 9.14 -9.39
N SER A 243 10.07 9.88 -9.53
CA SER A 243 10.06 11.21 -10.14
C SER A 243 9.84 11.19 -11.66
N GLU A 244 10.10 10.06 -12.31
CA GLU A 244 9.84 9.84 -13.74
C GLU A 244 8.36 9.52 -13.99
N TYR A 245 7.73 8.72 -13.13
CA TYR A 245 6.40 8.17 -13.39
C TYR A 245 5.27 8.87 -12.65
N LEU A 246 5.47 9.48 -11.48
CA LEU A 246 4.39 10.22 -10.81
C LEU A 246 3.77 11.33 -11.71
N PRO A 247 4.54 12.12 -12.49
CA PRO A 247 3.94 13.04 -13.46
C PRO A 247 3.04 12.33 -14.47
N GLN A 248 3.46 11.17 -14.97
CA GLN A 248 2.69 10.38 -15.93
C GLN A 248 1.41 9.78 -15.33
N VAL A 249 1.41 9.47 -14.02
CA VAL A 249 0.20 9.06 -13.29
C VAL A 249 -0.82 10.19 -13.32
N ILE A 250 -0.41 11.42 -12.98
CA ILE A 250 -1.30 12.60 -13.02
C ILE A 250 -1.78 12.87 -14.45
N ASP A 251 -0.88 12.81 -15.44
CA ASP A 251 -1.23 13.00 -16.85
C ASP A 251 -2.24 11.96 -17.34
N ALA A 252 -2.06 10.68 -16.97
CA ALA A 252 -2.98 9.62 -17.36
C ALA A 252 -4.36 9.76 -16.69
N VAL A 253 -4.41 10.20 -15.42
CA VAL A 253 -5.69 10.57 -14.78
C VAL A 253 -6.35 11.73 -15.52
N ARG A 254 -5.59 12.79 -15.85
CA ARG A 254 -6.10 13.96 -16.58
C ARG A 254 -6.57 13.64 -17.99
N GLU A 255 -5.94 12.67 -18.66
CA GLU A 255 -6.35 12.18 -19.97
C GLU A 255 -7.69 11.42 -19.91
N LEU A 256 -7.88 10.61 -18.86
CA LEU A 256 -9.16 9.92 -18.62
C LEU A 256 -10.26 10.87 -18.15
N ASN A 257 -9.91 11.82 -17.29
CA ASN A 257 -10.84 12.73 -16.63
C ASN A 257 -10.19 14.11 -16.42
N PRO A 258 -10.41 15.06 -17.34
CA PRO A 258 -9.81 16.40 -17.23
C PRO A 258 -10.39 17.21 -16.07
N ASP A 259 -11.59 16.90 -15.61
CA ASP A 259 -12.37 17.72 -14.68
C ASP A 259 -12.22 17.30 -13.20
N ALA A 260 -11.74 16.08 -12.92
CA ALA A 260 -11.58 15.57 -11.55
C ALA A 260 -10.70 16.47 -10.65
N GLU A 261 -11.08 16.65 -9.40
CA GLU A 261 -10.18 17.21 -8.40
C GLU A 261 -9.14 16.15 -7.99
N ILE A 262 -7.84 16.42 -8.25
CA ILE A 262 -6.77 15.46 -7.95
C ILE A 262 -6.03 15.88 -6.69
N LEU A 263 -5.95 14.97 -5.72
CA LEU A 263 -5.16 15.11 -4.50
C LEU A 263 -4.00 14.11 -4.51
N VAL A 264 -2.77 14.57 -4.40
CA VAL A 264 -1.60 13.69 -4.20
C VAL A 264 -1.32 13.60 -2.70
N VAL A 265 -1.50 12.41 -2.13
CA VAL A 265 -1.22 12.12 -0.73
C VAL A 265 0.29 12.07 -0.52
N GLY A 266 0.77 12.83 0.48
CA GLY A 266 2.19 12.93 0.80
C GLY A 266 2.75 11.66 1.45
N TYR A 267 4.05 11.69 1.75
CA TYR A 267 4.78 10.52 2.20
C TYR A 267 5.25 10.69 3.65
N TYR A 268 4.83 9.81 4.54
CA TYR A 268 5.39 9.74 5.89
C TYR A 268 6.68 8.90 5.90
N ASN A 269 7.56 9.15 6.88
CA ASN A 269 8.78 8.36 7.03
C ASN A 269 8.65 7.44 8.26
N PRO A 270 8.41 6.13 8.07
CA PRO A 270 8.37 5.15 9.17
C PRO A 270 9.76 4.88 9.78
N TYR A 271 10.83 5.32 9.11
CA TYR A 271 12.22 5.07 9.48
C TYR A 271 13.02 6.39 9.66
N PRO A 272 12.59 7.31 10.55
CA PRO A 272 13.16 8.67 10.66
C PRO A 272 14.65 8.70 11.04
N TRP A 273 15.14 7.64 11.70
CA TRP A 273 16.53 7.54 12.15
C TRP A 273 17.48 6.98 11.10
N PHE A 274 16.96 6.48 9.97
CA PHE A 274 17.77 5.93 8.89
C PHE A 274 17.94 6.98 7.79
N TYR A 275 19.14 7.57 7.72
CA TYR A 275 19.45 8.69 6.82
C TYR A 275 19.04 8.49 5.34
N PRO A 276 19.27 7.32 4.70
CA PRO A 276 18.87 7.10 3.31
C PRO A 276 17.36 7.24 3.09
N TRP A 277 16.55 6.68 3.99
CA TRP A 277 15.08 6.78 3.96
C TRP A 277 14.61 8.20 4.26
N ASN A 278 15.20 8.85 5.27
CA ASN A 278 14.88 10.24 5.58
C ASN A 278 15.12 11.17 4.38
N SER A 279 16.26 11.03 3.72
CA SER A 279 16.59 11.79 2.50
C SER A 279 15.62 11.47 1.34
N LEU A 280 15.23 10.21 1.17
CA LEU A 280 14.24 9.81 0.17
C LEU A 280 12.89 10.51 0.40
N PHE A 281 12.29 10.35 1.57
CA PHE A 281 10.95 10.90 1.85
C PHE A 281 10.92 12.42 1.82
N ILE A 282 11.97 13.11 2.26
CA ILE A 282 12.09 14.57 2.11
C ILE A 282 12.07 14.95 0.63
N ARG A 283 12.85 14.27 -0.22
CA ARG A 283 12.88 14.54 -1.66
C ARG A 283 11.55 14.23 -2.33
N MET A 284 10.93 13.10 -2.02
CA MET A 284 9.62 12.72 -2.58
C MET A 284 8.54 13.75 -2.25
N ASN A 285 8.42 14.17 -0.98
CA ASN A 285 7.45 15.19 -0.58
C ASN A 285 7.72 16.54 -1.24
N ASN A 286 8.98 16.96 -1.37
CA ASN A 286 9.31 18.22 -2.05
C ASN A 286 8.98 18.16 -3.54
N PHE A 287 9.30 17.06 -4.20
CA PHE A 287 8.98 16.83 -5.60
C PHE A 287 7.47 16.81 -5.85
N ALA A 288 6.73 15.97 -5.13
CA ALA A 288 5.28 15.85 -5.29
C ALA A 288 4.56 17.18 -5.01
N ARG A 289 4.99 17.92 -3.98
CA ARG A 289 4.45 19.26 -3.71
C ARG A 289 4.70 20.23 -4.85
N GLN A 290 5.87 20.20 -5.48
CA GLN A 290 6.15 21.07 -6.63
C GLN A 290 5.35 20.63 -7.86
N LEU A 291 5.33 19.33 -8.15
CA LEU A 291 4.54 18.75 -9.24
C LEU A 291 3.05 19.11 -9.14
N CYS A 292 2.47 19.05 -7.95
CA CYS A 292 1.08 19.45 -7.72
C CYS A 292 0.83 20.92 -8.10
N LYS A 293 1.75 21.83 -7.73
CA LYS A 293 1.65 23.24 -8.14
C LYS A 293 1.72 23.41 -9.65
N ASP A 294 2.56 22.63 -10.31
CA ASP A 294 2.79 22.75 -11.76
C ASP A 294 1.62 22.14 -12.57
N THR A 295 0.92 21.15 -12.02
CA THR A 295 -0.18 20.41 -12.66
C THR A 295 -1.57 20.87 -12.24
N GLY A 296 -1.69 21.74 -11.23
CA GLY A 296 -2.96 22.16 -10.65
C GLY A 296 -3.61 21.11 -9.73
N ALA A 297 -2.89 20.04 -9.37
CA ALA A 297 -3.32 19.11 -8.33
C ALA A 297 -3.07 19.68 -6.92
N THR A 298 -3.69 19.08 -5.91
CA THR A 298 -3.54 19.46 -4.50
C THR A 298 -2.61 18.49 -3.78
N PHE A 299 -1.54 19.00 -3.17
CA PHE A 299 -0.64 18.18 -2.34
C PHE A 299 -1.17 18.09 -0.90
N VAL A 300 -1.38 16.87 -0.39
CA VAL A 300 -1.91 16.60 0.95
C VAL A 300 -0.79 16.10 1.88
N PRO A 301 -0.21 16.93 2.76
CA PRO A 301 0.89 16.51 3.62
C PRO A 301 0.43 15.58 4.76
N VAL A 302 1.05 14.41 4.89
CA VAL A 302 0.74 13.44 5.97
C VAL A 302 1.97 13.01 6.81
N PRO A 303 2.87 13.93 7.21
CA PRO A 303 4.14 13.56 7.86
C PRO A 303 4.01 12.90 9.24
N LEU A 304 2.85 13.04 9.89
CA LEU A 304 2.59 12.55 11.25
C LEU A 304 1.76 11.26 11.29
N THR A 305 1.69 10.55 10.16
CA THR A 305 0.96 9.27 10.09
C THR A 305 1.57 8.28 11.08
N LEU A 306 0.74 7.79 12.00
CA LEU A 306 1.13 6.78 12.99
C LEU A 306 1.14 5.40 12.35
N THR A 307 2.28 4.74 12.41
CA THR A 307 2.51 3.44 11.77
C THR A 307 2.69 2.32 12.78
N ALA A 308 2.37 1.10 12.36
CA ALA A 308 2.73 -0.12 13.08
C ALA A 308 4.17 -0.56 12.72
N ASN A 309 4.57 -1.73 13.22
CA ASN A 309 5.93 -2.26 13.03
C ASN A 309 6.26 -2.63 11.58
N ASP A 310 5.22 -2.92 10.79
CA ASP A 310 5.33 -3.15 9.34
C ASP A 310 5.39 -1.85 8.53
N ALA A 311 5.42 -0.69 9.19
CA ALA A 311 5.38 0.63 8.58
C ALA A 311 4.05 1.02 7.89
N HIS A 312 3.02 0.19 7.93
CA HIS A 312 1.68 0.57 7.48
C HIS A 312 0.97 1.46 8.50
N PRO A 313 0.03 2.33 8.07
CA PRO A 313 -0.69 3.16 9.00
C PRO A 313 -1.53 2.31 9.96
N THR A 314 -1.50 2.68 11.24
CA THR A 314 -2.49 2.21 12.21
C THR A 314 -3.87 2.78 11.89
N ILE A 315 -4.92 2.34 12.59
CA ILE A 315 -6.24 3.00 12.57
C ILE A 315 -6.12 4.53 12.77
N TRP A 316 -5.26 4.96 13.71
CA TRP A 316 -5.01 6.38 13.94
C TRP A 316 -4.26 7.06 12.78
N GLY A 317 -3.37 6.33 12.11
CA GLY A 317 -2.70 6.79 10.89
C GLY A 317 -3.69 7.00 9.74
N HIS A 318 -4.56 6.02 9.47
CA HIS A 318 -5.61 6.14 8.46
C HIS A 318 -6.58 7.29 8.76
N ARG A 319 -7.03 7.42 10.01
CA ARG A 319 -7.83 8.58 10.45
C ARG A 319 -7.11 9.90 10.21
N TYR A 320 -5.82 9.97 10.49
CA TYR A 320 -5.03 11.18 10.23
C TYR A 320 -4.97 11.51 8.73
N ILE A 321 -4.67 10.53 7.86
CA ILE A 321 -4.63 10.70 6.40
C ILE A 321 -5.98 11.20 5.88
N GLY A 322 -7.08 10.52 6.22
CA GLY A 322 -8.43 10.89 5.76
C GLY A 322 -8.80 12.32 6.18
N ASN A 323 -8.48 12.71 7.42
CA ASN A 323 -8.69 14.07 7.88
C ASN A 323 -7.82 15.11 7.16
N GLN A 324 -6.60 14.77 6.69
CA GLN A 324 -5.83 15.69 5.87
C GLN A 324 -6.45 15.88 4.48
N ILE A 325 -6.99 14.80 3.90
CA ILE A 325 -7.72 14.87 2.61
C ILE A 325 -8.95 15.76 2.75
N LEU A 326 -9.80 15.53 3.75
CA LEU A 326 -11.00 16.35 4.00
C LEU A 326 -10.66 17.84 4.18
N ARG A 327 -9.62 18.14 4.97
CA ARG A 327 -9.13 19.51 5.14
C ARG A 327 -8.65 20.15 3.84
N ALA A 328 -8.04 19.37 2.95
CA ALA A 328 -7.59 19.86 1.65
C ALA A 328 -8.79 20.18 0.73
N LEU A 329 -9.88 19.43 0.86
CA LEU A 329 -11.16 19.65 0.18
C LEU A 329 -12.00 20.78 0.82
N GLY A 330 -11.67 21.22 2.04
CA GLY A 330 -12.46 22.21 2.78
C GLY A 330 -13.71 21.63 3.45
N ALA A 331 -13.74 20.31 3.67
CA ALA A 331 -14.79 19.57 4.39
C ALA A 331 -14.42 19.35 5.87
#